data_AF-A0A960SL36-F1
#
_entry.id   AF-A0A960SL36-F1
#
_cell.length_a   1.000
_cell.length_b   1.000
_cell.length_c   1.000
_cell.angle_alpha   90.00
_cell.angle_beta   90.00
_cell.angle_gamma   90.00
#
_symmetry.space_group_name_H-M   'P 1'
#
loop_
_entity.id
_entity.type
_entity.pdbx_description
1 polymer ?
#
loop_
_entity_poly.entity_id
_entity_poly.type
_entity_poly.pdbx_seq_one_letter_code
_entity_poly.pdbx_strand_id
1 'polypeptide(L)'
;MQLLEINQTTLQRLTPLSPQMEERLRNASLHALNTEGSFSRAMLAGNLAYGFGLSRIESEKLGASIELFHLASLLLDDLPC
;
A
#
# COMPACT_ATOMS: atom_id res chain seq x y z
N MET A 1 16.87 -10.02 -13.74
CA MET A 1 16.26 -9.59 -12.47
C MET A 1 14.76 -9.67 -12.64
N GLN A 2 14.06 -10.44 -11.81
CA GLN A 2 12.60 -10.56 -11.89
C GLN A 2 12.00 -9.35 -11.19
N LEU A 3 11.04 -8.66 -11.83
CA LEU A 3 10.40 -7.50 -11.23
C LEU A 3 9.58 -7.92 -10.00
N LEU A 4 9.49 -7.03 -9.01
CA LEU A 4 8.54 -7.17 -7.93
C LEU A 4 7.14 -6.88 -8.45
N GLU A 5 6.17 -7.70 -8.03
CA GLU A 5 4.75 -7.44 -8.19
C GLU A 5 4.18 -6.97 -6.86
N ILE A 6 3.75 -5.71 -6.83
CA ILE A 6 3.04 -5.11 -5.71
C ILE A 6 1.62 -4.86 -6.19
N ASN A 7 0.68 -5.48 -5.49
CA ASN A 7 -0.73 -5.45 -5.81
C ASN A 7 -1.54 -5.29 -4.51
N GLN A 8 -2.86 -5.38 -4.64
CA GLN A 8 -3.78 -5.25 -3.53
C GLN A 8 -3.52 -6.25 -2.40
N THR A 9 -3.25 -7.52 -2.71
CA THR A 9 -2.93 -8.55 -1.70
C THR A 9 -1.65 -8.19 -0.94
N THR A 10 -0.63 -7.68 -1.63
CA THR A 10 0.60 -7.21 -0.99
C THR A 10 0.32 -6.03 -0.07
N LEU A 11 -0.48 -5.06 -0.52
CA LEU A 11 -0.86 -3.90 0.29
C LEU A 11 -1.65 -4.29 1.53
N GLN A 12 -2.67 -5.13 1.39
CA GLN A 12 -3.49 -5.62 2.51
C GLN A 12 -2.65 -6.38 3.55
N ARG A 13 -1.76 -7.27 3.08
CA ARG A 13 -0.86 -8.04 3.95
C ARG A 13 0.10 -7.15 4.74
N LEU A 14 0.56 -6.05 4.13
CA LEU A 14 1.57 -5.17 4.73
C LEU A 14 0.96 -3.98 5.48
N THR A 15 -0.34 -3.74 5.35
CA THR A 15 -1.02 -2.67 6.09
C THR A 15 -1.30 -3.12 7.52
N PRO A 16 -0.88 -2.34 8.54
CA PRO A 16 -1.00 -2.74 9.94
C PRO A 16 -2.42 -2.50 10.47
N LEU A 17 -3.36 -3.37 10.13
CA LEU A 17 -4.71 -3.37 10.72
C LEU A 17 -4.73 -4.22 11.99
N SER A 18 -4.77 -3.55 13.15
CA SER A 18 -4.80 -4.21 14.45
C SER A 18 -6.22 -4.68 14.80
N PRO A 19 -6.38 -5.88 15.40
CA PRO A 19 -7.66 -6.33 15.94
C PRO A 19 -8.24 -5.44 17.05
N GLN A 20 -7.37 -4.68 17.74
CA GLN A 20 -7.74 -3.74 18.80
C GLN A 20 -8.23 -2.38 18.26
N MET A 21 -8.14 -2.14 16.95
CA MET A 21 -8.71 -0.95 16.33
C MET A 21 -10.23 -0.93 16.50
N GLU A 22 -10.79 0.28 16.63
CA GLU A 22 -12.23 0.49 16.60
C GLU A 22 -12.82 -0.10 15.31
N GLU A 23 -13.97 -0.77 15.44
CA GLU A 23 -14.53 -1.61 14.39
C GLU A 23 -14.86 -0.82 13.13
N ARG A 24 -15.47 0.37 13.26
CA ARG A 24 -15.81 1.21 12.10
C ARG A 24 -14.56 1.70 11.39
N LEU A 25 -13.54 2.15 12.13
CA LEU A 25 -12.26 2.56 11.55
C LEU A 25 -11.61 1.40 10.80
N ARG A 26 -11.55 0.21 11.40
CA ARG A 26 -10.99 -0.98 10.75
C ARG A 26 -11.75 -1.33 9.47
N ASN A 27 -13.08 -1.30 9.52
CA ASN A 27 -13.93 -1.62 8.37
C ASN A 27 -13.80 -0.56 7.26
N ALA A 28 -13.70 0.72 7.60
CA ALA A 28 -13.46 1.80 6.64
C ALA A 28 -12.07 1.67 5.99
N SER A 29 -11.03 1.36 6.77
CA SER A 29 -9.69 1.10 6.23
C SER A 29 -9.66 -0.11 5.31
N LEU A 30 -10.33 -1.21 5.68
CA LEU A 30 -10.48 -2.39 4.81
C LEU A 30 -11.22 -2.04 3.51
N HIS A 31 -12.27 -1.22 3.60
CA HIS A 31 -12.99 -0.76 2.43
C HIS A 31 -12.10 0.04 1.48
N ALA A 32 -11.34 1.01 2.00
CA ALA A 32 -10.40 1.79 1.19
C ALA A 32 -9.29 0.93 0.55
N LEU A 33 -8.76 -0.06 1.29
CA LEU A 33 -7.76 -0.99 0.76
C LEU A 33 -8.31 -1.92 -0.32
N ASN A 34 -9.64 -2.08 -0.41
CA ASN A 34 -10.30 -2.87 -1.44
C ASN A 34 -10.53 -2.08 -2.75
N THR A 35 -10.22 -0.78 -2.79
CA THR A 35 -10.32 0.03 -4.00
C THR A 35 -9.29 -0.40 -5.06
N GLU A 36 -9.70 -0.48 -6.32
CA GLU A 36 -8.80 -0.78 -7.44
C GLU A 36 -7.82 0.38 -7.67
N GLY A 37 -6.56 0.03 -7.91
CA GLY A 37 -5.49 0.99 -8.19
C GLY A 37 -4.49 0.42 -9.18
N SER A 38 -3.75 1.30 -9.85
CA SER A 38 -2.72 0.88 -10.82
C SER A 38 -1.41 0.43 -10.15
N PHE A 39 -1.23 0.71 -8.85
CA PHE A 39 0.00 0.44 -8.07
C PHE A 39 1.28 1.00 -8.71
N SER A 40 1.18 1.96 -9.64
CA SER A 40 2.32 2.44 -10.42
C SER A 40 3.41 3.04 -9.53
N ARG A 41 3.01 3.77 -8.48
CA ARG A 41 3.94 4.39 -7.50
C ARG A 41 4.64 3.33 -6.67
N ALA A 42 3.89 2.36 -6.17
CA ALA A 42 4.42 1.22 -5.41
C ALA A 42 5.44 0.42 -6.23
N MET A 43 5.07 0.07 -7.47
CA MET A 43 5.89 -0.72 -8.39
C MET A 43 7.20 -0.02 -8.72
N LEU A 44 7.17 1.28 -9.03
CA LEU A 44 8.38 2.05 -9.30
C LEU A 44 9.32 2.07 -8.10
N ALA A 45 8.81 2.40 -6.92
CA ALA A 45 9.63 2.50 -5.72
C ALA A 45 10.19 1.14 -5.26
N GLY A 46 9.36 0.10 -5.25
CA GLY A 46 9.77 -1.24 -4.88
C GLY A 46 10.82 -1.82 -5.83
N ASN A 47 10.60 -1.71 -7.14
CA ASN A 47 11.56 -2.22 -8.11
C ASN A 47 12.88 -1.44 -8.09
N LEU A 48 12.83 -0.13 -7.82
CA LEU A 48 14.03 0.68 -7.65
C LEU A 48 14.82 0.23 -6.41
N ALA A 49 14.16 0.09 -5.26
CA ALA A 49 14.79 -0.42 -4.04
C ALA A 49 15.45 -1.80 -4.24
N TYR A 50 14.75 -2.70 -4.92
CA TYR A 50 15.28 -4.03 -5.23
C TYR A 50 16.50 -3.96 -6.16
N GLY A 51 16.44 -3.11 -7.18
CA GLY A 51 17.57 -2.84 -8.08
C GLY A 51 18.80 -2.26 -7.37
N PHE A 52 18.59 -1.52 -6.28
CA PHE A 52 19.66 -0.99 -5.42
C PHE A 52 20.14 -1.96 -4.33
N GLY A 53 19.65 -3.20 -4.32
CA GLY A 53 20.16 -4.27 -3.46
C GLY A 53 19.42 -4.44 -2.13
N LEU A 54 18.26 -3.80 -1.92
CA LEU A 54 17.39 -4.16 -0.80
C LEU A 54 16.83 -5.57 -1.01
N SER A 55 16.50 -6.24 0.10
CA SER A 55 15.81 -7.53 -0.01
C SER A 55 14.43 -7.36 -0.66
N ARG A 56 13.90 -8.45 -1.24
CA ARG A 56 12.54 -8.47 -1.82
C ARG A 56 11.50 -7.96 -0.81
N ILE A 57 11.57 -8.41 0.45
CA ILE A 57 10.59 -8.04 1.48
C ILE A 57 10.69 -6.57 1.88
N GLU A 58 11.88 -6.00 1.99
CA GLU A 58 12.07 -4.58 2.29
C GLU A 58 11.57 -3.70 1.14
N SER A 59 11.83 -4.14 -0.09
CA SER A 59 11.40 -3.46 -1.31
C SER A 59 9.86 -3.48 -1.47
N GLU A 60 9.21 -4.61 -1.18
CA GLU A 60 7.75 -4.72 -1.13
C GLU A 60 7.16 -3.81 -0.03
N LYS A 61 7.77 -3.77 1.16
CA LYS A 61 7.36 -2.87 2.25
C LYS A 61 7.46 -1.40 1.84
N LEU A 62 8.54 -1.01 1.16
CA LEU A 62 8.71 0.36 0.69
C LEU A 62 7.60 0.75 -0.31
N GLY A 63 7.38 -0.09 -1.33
CA GLY A 63 6.35 0.16 -2.32
C GLY A 63 4.94 0.19 -1.70
N ALA A 64 4.62 -0.76 -0.82
CA ALA A 64 3.33 -0.78 -0.11
C ALA A 64 3.13 0.45 0.79
N SER A 65 4.18 0.93 1.46
CA SER A 65 4.11 2.15 2.28
C SER A 65 3.78 3.38 1.45
N ILE A 66 4.39 3.50 0.26
CA ILE A 66 4.10 4.59 -0.68
C ILE A 66 2.65 4.53 -1.17
N GLU A 67 2.15 3.34 -1.51
CA GLU A 67 0.77 3.19 -1.93
C GLU A 67 -0.22 3.50 -0.80
N LEU A 68 0.11 3.15 0.44
CA LEU A 68 -0.72 3.48 1.61
C LEU A 68 -0.83 4.99 1.82
N PHE A 69 0.28 5.73 1.67
CA PHE A 69 0.24 7.20 1.72
C PHE A 69 -0.55 7.80 0.56
N HIS A 70 -0.43 7.23 -0.64
CA HIS A 70 -1.22 7.65 -1.78
C HIS A 70 -2.73 7.42 -1.56
N LEU A 71 -3.11 6.25 -1.06
CA LEU A 71 -4.50 5.95 -0.73
C LEU A 71 -5.04 6.93 0.31
N ALA A 72 -4.26 7.20 1.36
CA ALA A 72 -4.64 8.19 2.37
C ALA A 72 -4.82 9.60 1.77
N SER A 73 -3.97 10.00 0.82
CA SER A 73 -4.12 11.31 0.16
C SER A 73 -5.43 11.40 -0.63
N LEU A 74 -5.79 10.35 -1.38
CA LEU A 74 -7.05 10.30 -2.12
C LEU A 74 -8.27 10.41 -1.20
N LEU A 75 -8.28 9.69 -0.09
CA LEU A 75 -9.37 9.75 0.89
C LEU A 75 -9.57 11.16 1.45
N LEU A 76 -8.49 11.91 1.65
CA LEU A 76 -8.54 13.28 2.17
C LEU A 76 -8.96 14.28 1.09
N ASP A 77 -8.49 14.08 -0.16
CA ASP A 77 -8.83 14.91 -1.30
C ASP A 77 -10.32 14.78 -1.71
N ASP A 78 -10.93 13.62 -1.48
CA ASP A 78 -12.32 13.31 -1.81
C ASP A 78 -13.34 13.83 -0.77
N LEU A 79 -12.90 14.43 0.34
CA LEU A 79 -13.82 14.98 1.35
C LEU A 79 -14.58 16.18 0.79
N PRO A 80 -15.90 16.30 1.04
CA PRO A 80 -16.65 17.49 0.69
C PRO A 80 -16.11 18.70 1.48
N CYS A 81 -15.86 19.80 0.77
CA CYS A 81 -15.40 21.06 1.34
C CYS A 81 -16.54 21.93 1.89
#